data_AF-A0A0F9LDN7-F1
#
_entry.id   AF-A0A0F9LDN7-F1
#
_cell.length_a   1.000
_cell.length_b   1.000
_cell.length_c   1.000
_cell.angle_alpha   90.00
_cell.angle_beta   90.00
_cell.angle_gamma   90.00
#
_symmetry.space_group_name_H-M   'P 1'
#
loop_
_entity.id
_entity.type
_entity.pdbx_description
1 polymer ?
#
loop_
_entity_poly.entity_id
_entity_poly.type
_entity_poly.pdbx_seq_one_letter_code
_entity_poly.pdbx_strand_id
1 'polypeptide(L)' 'MSELYGKVELVERTTITTQGEVVKLWRLSATTKGGVRFTIDVPEAELEPGKVAALLEKKAATIEGIRKL' A
#
# COMPACT_ATOMS: atom_id res chain seq x y z
N MET A 1 14.60 2.92 1.57
CA MET A 1 13.96 1.83 0.79
C MET A 1 14.00 0.58 1.64
N SER A 2 12.88 -0.12 1.81
CA SER A 2 12.83 -1.35 2.62
C SER A 2 13.44 -2.51 1.84
N GLU A 3 13.96 -3.53 2.53
CA GLU A 3 14.55 -4.71 1.89
C GLU A 3 13.54 -5.54 1.08
N LEU A 4 12.24 -5.29 1.28
CA LEU A 4 11.15 -6.09 0.73
C LEU A 4 10.39 -5.43 -0.43
N TYR A 5 10.49 -4.11 -0.61
CA TYR A 5 9.81 -3.41 -1.71
C TYR A 5 10.57 -2.16 -2.16
N GLY A 6 10.49 -1.88 -3.46
CA GLY A 6 11.13 -0.77 -4.15
C GLY A 6 10.26 0.49 -4.19
N LYS A 7 10.41 1.26 -5.28
CA LYS A 7 9.78 2.57 -5.50
C LYS A 7 8.31 2.58 -5.07
N VAL A 8 7.95 3.52 -4.20
CA VAL A 8 6.57 3.75 -3.76
C VAL A 8 6.00 4.92 -4.54
N GLU A 9 4.88 4.69 -5.20
CA GLU A 9 4.09 5.73 -5.85
C GLU A 9 2.86 6.01 -5.00
N LEU A 10 2.64 7.28 -4.68
CA LEU A 10 1.52 7.73 -3.87
C LEU A 10 0.56 8.50 -4.77
N VAL A 11 -0.71 8.09 -4.80
CA VAL A 11 -1.76 8.72 -5.61
C VAL A 11 -2.96 9.02 -4.73
N GLU A 12 -3.38 10.29 -4.69
CA GLU A 12 -4.63 10.69 -4.05
C GLU A 12 -5.81 10.17 -4.86
N ARG A 13 -6.78 9.55 -4.18
CA ARG A 13 -8.04 9.08 -4.75
C ARG A 13 -9.19 9.48 -3.86
N THR A 14 -10.24 9.99 -4.47
CA THR A 14 -11.52 10.16 -3.79
C THR A 14 -12.42 8.98 -4.15
N THR A 15 -13.04 8.35 -3.16
CA THR A 15 -14.03 7.29 -3.38
C THR A 15 -15.32 7.60 -2.65
N ILE A 16 -16.42 7.04 -3.14
CA ILE A 16 -17.73 7.14 -2.48
C ILE A 16 -17.94 5.84 -1.71
N THR A 17 -18.24 5.95 -0.42
CA THR A 17 -18.57 4.79 0.43
C THR A 17 -19.92 4.21 0.02
N THR A 18 -20.23 2.99 0.46
CA THR A 18 -21.57 2.40 0.27
C THR A 18 -22.69 3.21 0.94
N GLN A 19 -22.34 4.12 1.86
CA GLN A 19 -23.25 5.06 2.52
C GLN A 19 -23.41 6.38 1.74
N GLY A 20 -22.75 6.54 0.58
CA GLY A 20 -22.82 7.75 -0.23
C GLY A 20 -21.88 8.87 0.23
N GLU A 21 -20.96 8.60 1.16
CA GLU A 21 -20.03 9.60 1.67
C GLU A 21 -18.78 9.68 0.80
N VAL A 22 -18.32 10.90 0.52
CA VAL A 22 -17.10 11.15 -0.23
C VAL A 22 -15.91 11.08 0.74
N VAL A 23 -15.07 10.06 0.59
CA VAL A 23 -13.88 9.87 1.43
C VAL A 23 -12.60 9.97 0.60
N LYS A 24 -11.59 10.59 1.18
CA LYS A 24 -10.23 10.67 0.61
C LYS A 24 -9.43 9.44 1.04
N LEU A 25 -8.90 8.75 0.04
CA LEU A 25 -8.00 7.61 0.19
C LEU A 25 -6.71 7.91 -0.57
N TRP A 26 -5.63 7.35 -0.06
CA TRP A 26 -4.33 7.41 -0.68
C TRP A 26 -3.97 6.01 -1.17
N ARG A 27 -3.83 5.88 -2.48
CA ARG A 27 -3.38 4.65 -3.11
C ARG A 27 -1.86 4.64 -3.14
N LEU A 28 -1.28 3.74 -2.37
CA LEU A 28 0.15 3.45 -2.39
C LEU A 28 0.37 2.28 -3.34
N SER A 29 1.22 2.47 -4.35
CA SER A 29 1.71 1.40 -5.22
C SER A 29 3.16 1.13 -4.93
N ALA A 30 3.54 -0.13 -4.76
CA ALA A 30 4.92 -0.53 -4.58
C ALA A 30 5.19 -1.82 -5.36
N THR A 31 6.46 -2.07 -5.66
CA THR A 31 6.91 -3.31 -6.30
C THR A 31 7.75 -4.08 -5.31
N THR A 32 7.42 -5.34 -5.03
CA THR A 32 8.23 -6.19 -4.14
C THR A 32 9.61 -6.43 -4.73
N LYS A 33 10.58 -6.86 -3.91
CA LYS A 33 11.91 -7.27 -4.38
C LYS A 33 11.84 -8.37 -5.44
N GLY A 34 10.82 -9.22 -5.40
CA GLY A 34 10.56 -10.25 -6.39
C GLY A 34 9.95 -9.77 -7.70
N GLY A 35 9.71 -8.46 -7.87
CA GLY A 35 9.16 -7.88 -9.09
C GLY A 35 7.64 -7.85 -9.16
N VAL A 36 6.93 -8.15 -8.06
CA VAL A 36 5.46 -8.14 -8.03
C VAL A 36 4.96 -6.74 -7.67
N ARG A 37 4.18 -6.12 -8.55
CA ARG A 37 3.52 -4.85 -8.24
C ARG A 37 2.29 -5.11 -7.37
N PHE A 38 2.14 -4.34 -6.31
CA PHE A 38 0.97 -4.34 -5.45
C PHE A 38 0.52 -2.93 -5.09
N THR A 39 -0.74 -2.81 -4.72
CA THR A 39 -1.34 -1.54 -4.29
C THR A 39 -2.08 -1.72 -2.97
N ILE A 40 -2.01 -0.71 -2.11
CA ILE A 40 -2.83 -0.61 -0.89
C ILE A 40 -3.53 0.75 -0.88
N ASP A 41 -4.79 0.75 -0.47
CA ASP A 41 -5.57 1.97 -0.27
C ASP A 41 -5.57 2.29 1.23
N VAL A 42 -5.15 3.49 1.60
CA VAL A 42 -4.99 3.92 3.00
C VAL A 42 -5.76 5.21 3.22
N PRO A 43 -6.62 5.32 4.24
CA PRO A 43 -7.27 6.58 4.59
C PRO A 43 -6.26 7.67 4.94
N GLU A 44 -6.60 8.94 4.68
CA GLU A 44 -5.73 10.07 5.03
C GLU A 44 -5.34 10.09 6.53
N ALA A 45 -6.27 9.71 7.41
CA ALA A 45 -6.02 9.60 8.85
C ALA A 45 -4.95 8.55 9.22
N GLU A 46 -4.66 7.61 8.32
CA GLU A 46 -3.66 6.54 8.51
C GLU A 46 -2.39 6.78 7.69
N LEU A 47 -2.28 7.93 7.01
CA LEU A 47 -1.15 8.32 6.17
C LEU A 47 0.09 8.78 6.96
N GLU A 48 0.35 8.17 8.12
CA GLU A 48 1.56 8.43 8.87
C GLU A 48 2.73 7.63 8.25
N PRO A 49 3.88 8.26 7.98
CA PRO A 49 5.01 7.59 7.32
C PRO A 49 5.42 6.27 7.98
N GLY A 50 5.36 6.18 9.32
CA GLY A 50 5.67 4.97 10.07
C GLY A 50 4.64 3.84 9.88
N LYS A 51 3.35 4.16 9.84
CA LYS A 51 2.27 3.19 9.60
C LYS A 51 2.26 2.71 8.16
N VAL A 52 2.47 3.62 7.21
CA VAL A 52 2.55 3.32 5.78
C VAL A 52 3.71 2.36 5.49
N ALA A 53 4.89 2.60 6.08
CA ALA A 53 6.03 1.70 5.94
C ALA A 53 5.70 0.29 6.46
N ALA A 54 5.12 0.18 7.66
CA ALA A 54 4.74 -1.10 8.25
C ALA A 54 3.68 -1.86 7.40
N LEU A 55 2.70 -1.14 6.84
CA LEU A 55 1.68 -1.73 5.96
C LEU A 55 2.28 -2.27 4.66
N LEU A 56 3.16 -1.49 4.02
CA LEU A 56 3.85 -1.90 2.81
C LEU A 56 4.76 -3.09 3.05
N GLU A 57 5.50 -3.09 4.17
CA GLU A 57 6.40 -4.18 4.55
C GLU A 57 5.63 -5.48 4.82
N LYS A 58 4.54 -5.41 5.60
CA LYS A 58 3.67 -6.56 5.88
C LYS A 58 3.06 -7.13 4.59
N LYS A 59 2.62 -6.26 3.67
CA LYS A 59 2.04 -6.70 2.39
C LYS A 59 3.10 -7.32 1.48
N ALA A 60 4.28 -6.71 1.40
CA ALA A 60 5.40 -7.25 0.64
C ALA A 60 5.88 -8.60 1.19
N ALA A 61 6.00 -8.75 2.51
CA ALA A 61 6.35 -10.01 3.16
C ALA A 61 5.35 -11.12 2.85
N THR A 62 4.04 -10.79 2.84
CA THR A 62 2.98 -11.74 2.48
C THR A 62 3.13 -12.20 1.02
N ILE A 63 3.37 -11.27 0.09
CA ILE A 63 3.52 -11.57 -1.34
C ILE A 63 4.78 -12.40 -1.61
N GLU A 64 5.92 -12.02 -1.05
CA GLU A 64 7.16 -12.79 -1.18
C GLU A 64 7.06 -14.16 -0.51
N GLY A 65 6.30 -14.27 0.60
CA GLY A 65 6.01 -15.54 1.27
C GLY A 65 5.20 -16.49 0.39
N ILE A 66 4.16 -15.99 -0.28
CA ILE A 66 3.37 -16.79 -1.26
C ILE A 66 4.26 -17.24 -2.42
N ARG A 67 5.18 -16.40 -2.89
CA ARG A 67 6.08 -16.75 -4.00
C ARG A 67 7.13 -17.81 -3.65
N LYS A 68 7.42 -18.01 -2.35
CA LYS A 68 8.40 -19.00 -1.88
C LYS A 68 7.80 -20.41 -1.69
N LEU A 69 6.48 -20.55 -1.74
CA LEU A 69 5.77 -21.82 -1.78
C LEU A 69 5.72 -22.36 -3.22
#